data_AF-A0A7S1HN01-F1
#
_entry.id   AF-A0A7S1HN01-F1
#
_cell.length_a   1.000
_cell.length_b   1.000
_cell.length_c   1.000
_cell.angle_alpha   90.00
_cell.angle_beta   90.00
_cell.angle_gamma   90.00
#
_symmetry.space_group_name_H-M   'P 1'
#
loop_
_entity.id
_entity.type
_entity.pdbx_description
1 polymer ?
#
loop_
_entity_poly.entity_id
_entity_poly.type
_entity_poly.pdbx_seq_one_letter_code
_entity_poly.pdbx_strand_id
1 'polypeptide(L)'
;MRERGHGHFRAGKWDSADAEYKECVEVLESGGPTREWGDKASEVSTMCLLNRGLCKLKLKEWEEAVRLCSMVLKVKEGNPKALYRRAQALMQLQEYDRAKDDISELERVSKEDEALAKRLMVDWHKGKDA
;
A
#
# COMPACT_ATOMS: atom_id res chain seq x y z
N MET A 1 17.17 -10.82 4.44
CA MET A 1 15.82 -10.44 4.90
C MET A 1 14.87 -9.99 3.77
N ARG A 2 15.34 -9.60 2.57
CA ARG A 2 14.46 -9.37 1.39
C ARG A 2 14.01 -10.64 0.64
N GLU A 3 14.80 -11.71 0.69
CA GLU A 3 14.60 -12.90 -0.15
C GLU A 3 13.44 -13.82 0.30
N ARG A 4 13.11 -13.86 1.60
CA ARG A 4 12.11 -14.81 2.14
C ARG A 4 10.66 -14.38 1.90
N GLY A 5 10.34 -13.09 2.08
CA GLY A 5 8.99 -12.56 1.84
C GLY A 5 8.52 -12.75 0.38
N HIS A 6 9.44 -12.76 -0.59
CA HIS A 6 9.12 -13.05 -2.00
C HIS A 6 8.64 -14.49 -2.23
N GLY A 7 9.05 -15.46 -1.41
CA GLY A 7 8.66 -16.87 -1.52
C GLY A 7 7.20 -17.11 -1.16
N HIS A 8 6.73 -16.52 -0.06
CA HIS A 8 5.31 -16.60 0.36
C HIS A 8 4.38 -15.80 -0.55
N PHE A 9 4.87 -14.67 -1.09
CA PHE A 9 4.15 -13.84 -2.04
C PHE A 9 3.78 -14.59 -3.33
N ARG A 10 4.68 -15.46 -3.83
CA ARG A 10 4.40 -16.32 -5.00
C ARG A 10 3.51 -17.52 -4.70
N ALA A 11 3.41 -17.94 -3.44
CA ALA A 11 2.62 -19.10 -3.02
C ALA A 11 1.18 -18.74 -2.60
N GLY A 12 0.77 -17.46 -2.69
CA GLY A 12 -0.56 -17.00 -2.27
C GLY A 12 -0.78 -17.01 -0.75
N LYS A 13 0.29 -17.14 0.04
CA LYS A 13 0.23 -17.16 1.51
C LYS A 13 0.36 -15.74 2.05
N TRP A 14 -0.70 -14.95 1.86
CA TRP A 14 -0.73 -13.53 2.21
C TRP A 14 -0.60 -13.30 3.72
N ASP A 15 -1.15 -14.19 4.55
CA ASP A 15 -1.04 -14.10 6.02
C ASP A 15 0.41 -14.26 6.52
N SER A 16 1.14 -15.25 5.99
CA SER A 16 2.54 -15.47 6.34
C SER A 16 3.42 -14.31 5.88
N ALA A 17 3.15 -13.76 4.70
CA ALA A 17 3.86 -12.60 4.20
C ALA A 17 3.58 -11.34 5.06
N ASP A 18 2.32 -11.12 5.47
CA ASP A 18 1.97 -10.00 6.37
C ASP A 18 2.70 -10.10 7.72
N ALA A 19 2.78 -11.30 8.30
CA ALA A 19 3.47 -11.53 9.57
C ALA A 19 4.98 -11.19 9.48
N GLU A 20 5.66 -11.63 8.42
CA GLU A 20 7.09 -11.33 8.23
C GLU A 20 7.34 -9.83 8.04
N TYR A 21 6.49 -9.15 7.27
CA TYR A 21 6.63 -7.70 7.10
C TYR A 21 6.27 -6.93 8.37
N LYS A 22 5.33 -7.43 9.17
CA LYS A 22 4.96 -6.84 10.46
C LYS A 22 6.15 -6.88 11.42
N GLU A 23 6.78 -8.04 11.58
CA GLU A 23 7.98 -8.20 12.39
C GLU A 23 9.10 -7.25 11.93
N CYS A 24 9.29 -7.09 10.61
CA CYS A 24 10.28 -6.15 10.08
C CYS A 24 10.00 -4.70 10.48
N VAL A 25 8.74 -4.26 10.53
CA VAL A 25 8.38 -2.91 10.97
C VAL A 25 8.59 -2.76 12.48
N GLU A 26 8.17 -3.74 13.28
CA GLU A 26 8.31 -3.71 14.74
C GLU A 26 9.79 -3.70 15.18
N VAL A 27 10.66 -4.43 14.48
CA VAL A 27 12.12 -4.39 14.72
C VAL A 27 12.70 -3.00 14.41
N LEU A 28 12.22 -2.35 13.35
CA LEU A 28 12.66 -0.99 12.99
C LEU A 28 12.13 0.07 13.96
N GLU A 29 10.91 -0.12 14.49
CA GLU A 29 10.31 0.80 15.49
C GLU A 29 10.91 0.61 16.89
N SER A 30 11.22 -0.63 17.29
CA SER A 30 11.78 -0.98 18.62
C SER A 30 13.29 -0.75 18.74
N GLY A 31 14.01 -0.69 17.62
CA GLY A 31 15.47 -0.48 17.59
C GLY A 31 15.96 0.90 18.07
N GLY A 32 15.05 1.84 18.32
CA GLY A 32 15.37 3.23 18.64
C GLY A 32 16.00 3.98 17.45
N PRO A 33 15.85 5.31 17.37
CA PRO A 33 16.45 6.09 16.29
C PRO A 33 17.97 6.20 16.51
N THR A 34 18.75 5.21 16.09
CA THR A 34 20.16 5.44 15.83
C THR A 34 20.25 6.33 14.59
N ARG A 35 21.04 7.41 14.69
CA ARG A 35 21.23 8.45 13.67
C ARG A 35 21.69 7.89 12.31
N GLU A 36 22.19 6.65 12.29
CA GLU A 36 22.63 5.92 11.10
C GLU A 36 21.50 5.23 10.32
N TRP A 37 20.34 4.99 10.94
CA TRP A 37 19.23 4.29 10.29
C TRP A 37 18.32 5.18 9.47
N GLY A 38 18.19 6.47 9.82
CA GLY A 38 17.39 7.53 9.17
C GLY A 38 16.63 7.13 7.89
N ASP A 39 17.13 7.55 6.73
CA ASP A 39 16.43 7.42 5.44
C ASP A 39 16.29 5.95 4.98
N LYS A 40 17.27 5.09 5.26
CA LYS A 40 17.22 3.67 4.89
C LYS A 40 16.18 2.90 5.69
N ALA A 41 16.04 3.16 6.99
CA ALA A 41 14.99 2.58 7.82
C ALA A 41 13.60 3.05 7.39
N SER A 42 13.48 4.32 6.99
CA SER A 42 12.25 4.87 6.40
C SER A 42 11.89 4.20 5.07
N GLU A 43 12.87 3.93 4.20
CA GLU A 43 12.66 3.22 2.94
C GLU A 43 12.25 1.75 3.13
N VAL A 44 12.94 1.03 4.02
CA VAL A 44 12.62 -0.37 4.33
C VAL A 44 11.24 -0.45 4.97
N SER A 45 10.93 0.43 5.93
CA SER A 45 9.60 0.53 6.55
C SER A 45 8.51 0.83 5.51
N THR A 46 8.77 1.77 4.60
CA THR A 46 7.86 2.09 3.49
C THR A 46 7.59 0.87 2.62
N MET A 47 8.64 0.12 2.25
CA MET A 47 8.50 -1.08 1.43
C MET A 47 7.70 -2.17 2.16
N CYS A 48 7.96 -2.39 3.45
CA CYS A 48 7.23 -3.36 4.26
C CYS A 48 5.76 -2.96 4.38
N LEU A 49 5.45 -1.72 4.73
CA LEU A 49 4.08 -1.21 4.83
C LEU A 49 3.32 -1.33 3.49
N LEU A 50 3.97 -1.02 2.36
CA LEU A 50 3.40 -1.22 1.04
C LEU A 50 3.04 -2.70 0.82
N ASN A 51 3.97 -3.62 1.08
CA ASN A 51 3.74 -5.04 0.85
C ASN A 51 2.67 -5.61 1.79
N ARG A 52 2.61 -5.16 3.04
CA ARG A 52 1.50 -5.48 3.96
C ARG A 52 0.17 -4.98 3.41
N GLY A 53 0.09 -3.72 2.96
CA GLY A 53 -1.13 -3.17 2.36
C GLY A 53 -1.61 -3.99 1.16
N LEU A 54 -0.68 -4.53 0.35
CA LEU A 54 -1.03 -5.45 -0.73
C LEU A 54 -1.51 -6.81 -0.22
N CYS A 55 -0.88 -7.38 0.80
CA CYS A 55 -1.36 -8.63 1.41
C CYS A 55 -2.78 -8.45 1.95
N LYS A 56 -3.07 -7.34 2.61
CA LYS A 56 -4.39 -7.00 3.15
C LYS A 56 -5.45 -6.81 2.07
N LEU A 57 -5.11 -6.17 0.95
CA LEU A 57 -5.96 -6.16 -0.25
C LEU A 57 -6.28 -7.58 -0.75
N LYS A 58 -5.29 -8.49 -0.77
CA LYS A 58 -5.52 -9.86 -1.24
C LYS A 58 -6.34 -10.69 -0.26
N LEU A 59 -6.24 -10.39 1.02
CA LEU A 59 -7.05 -10.98 2.10
C LEU A 59 -8.45 -10.36 2.24
N LYS A 60 -8.76 -9.32 1.45
CA LYS A 60 -10.01 -8.55 1.56
C LYS A 60 -10.18 -7.82 2.89
N GLU A 61 -9.07 -7.53 3.58
CA GLU A 61 -9.04 -6.70 4.78
C GLU A 61 -8.83 -5.24 4.37
N TRP A 62 -9.92 -4.63 3.88
CA TRP A 62 -9.86 -3.34 3.17
C TRP A 62 -9.47 -2.18 4.09
N GLU A 63 -10.04 -2.12 5.30
CA GLU A 63 -9.78 -1.07 6.28
C GLU A 63 -8.30 -1.04 6.67
N GLU A 64 -7.71 -2.22 6.88
CA GLU A 64 -6.31 -2.36 7.24
C GLU A 64 -5.40 -2.00 6.05
N ALA A 65 -5.79 -2.38 4.82
CA ALA A 65 -5.09 -1.94 3.62
C ALA A 65 -5.08 -0.41 3.48
N VAL A 66 -6.22 0.26 3.75
CA VAL A 66 -6.33 1.72 3.77
C VAL A 66 -5.41 2.33 4.82
N ARG A 67 -5.40 1.77 6.04
CA ARG A 67 -4.58 2.24 7.16
C ARG A 67 -3.09 2.16 6.81
N LEU A 68 -2.62 1.02 6.34
CA LEU A 68 -1.21 0.78 5.97
C LEU A 68 -0.75 1.67 4.81
N CYS A 69 -1.57 1.81 3.77
CA CYS A 69 -1.24 2.71 2.65
C CYS A 69 -1.23 4.17 3.10
N SER A 70 -2.13 4.57 4.00
CA SER A 70 -2.15 5.93 4.55
C SER A 70 -0.90 6.23 5.40
N MET A 71 -0.35 5.24 6.12
CA MET A 71 0.94 5.40 6.82
C MET A 71 2.08 5.68 5.83
N VAL A 72 2.11 4.98 4.69
CA VAL A 72 3.10 5.24 3.64
C VAL A 72 2.95 6.65 3.08
N LEU A 73 1.72 7.09 2.81
CA LEU A 73 1.45 8.41 2.25
C LEU A 73 1.78 9.55 3.22
N LYS A 74 1.73 9.34 4.54
CA LYS A 74 2.23 10.34 5.52
C LYS A 74 3.73 10.59 5.41
N VAL A 75 4.50 9.62 4.91
CA VAL A 75 5.96 9.73 4.77
C VAL A 75 6.35 10.05 3.31
N LYS A 76 5.59 9.52 2.34
CA LYS A 76 5.80 9.70 0.90
C LYS A 76 4.45 10.00 0.23
N GLU A 77 4.00 11.26 0.33
CA GLU A 77 2.67 11.73 -0.08
C GLU A 77 2.29 11.37 -1.53
N GLY A 78 3.27 11.28 -2.43
CA GLY A 78 3.04 10.92 -3.84
C GLY A 78 3.37 9.48 -4.21
N ASN A 79 3.42 8.52 -3.27
CA ASN A 79 3.82 7.15 -3.59
C ASN A 79 2.76 6.45 -4.49
N PRO A 80 3.07 6.13 -5.76
CA PRO A 80 2.05 5.61 -6.69
C PRO A 80 1.44 4.28 -6.25
N LYS A 81 2.25 3.41 -5.63
CA LYS A 81 1.79 2.11 -5.14
C LYS A 81 0.83 2.24 -3.96
N ALA A 82 1.06 3.20 -3.07
CA ALA A 82 0.17 3.43 -1.93
C ALA A 82 -1.15 4.05 -2.39
N LEU A 83 -1.11 5.06 -3.28
CA LEU A 83 -2.32 5.68 -3.87
C LEU A 83 -3.16 4.63 -4.60
N TYR A 84 -2.54 3.85 -5.49
CA TYR A 84 -3.23 2.80 -6.25
C TYR A 84 -3.90 1.77 -5.32
N ARG A 85 -3.18 1.26 -4.32
CA ARG A 85 -3.69 0.23 -3.41
C ARG A 85 -4.78 0.77 -2.48
N ARG A 86 -4.63 2.01 -2.00
CA ARG A 86 -5.63 2.66 -1.14
C ARG A 86 -6.92 2.93 -1.90
N ALA A 87 -6.84 3.41 -3.14
CA ALA A 87 -8.00 3.58 -4.02
C ALA A 87 -8.78 2.27 -4.20
N GLN A 88 -8.09 1.16 -4.47
CA GLN A 88 -8.72 -0.17 -4.60
C GLN A 88 -9.47 -0.57 -3.32
N ALA A 89 -8.86 -0.40 -2.16
CA ALA A 89 -9.48 -0.73 -0.88
C ALA A 89 -10.69 0.17 -0.58
N LEU A 90 -10.57 1.48 -0.80
CA LEU A 90 -11.64 2.45 -0.59
C LEU A 90 -12.86 2.16 -1.48
N MET A 91 -12.65 1.72 -2.73
CA MET A 91 -13.74 1.30 -3.60
C MET A 91 -14.48 0.07 -3.05
N GLN A 92 -13.79 -0.89 -2.44
CA GLN A 92 -14.44 -2.04 -1.80
C GLN A 92 -15.22 -1.63 -0.54
N LEU A 93 -14.79 -0.57 0.14
CA LEU A 93 -15.48 0.06 1.26
C LEU A 93 -16.59 1.03 0.83
N GLN A 94 -16.84 1.17 -0.47
CA GLN A 94 -17.80 2.14 -1.03
C GLN A 94 -17.47 3.60 -0.69
N GLU A 95 -16.23 3.89 -0.31
CA GLU A 95 -15.72 5.24 -0.05
C GLU A 95 -15.24 5.89 -1.36
N TYR A 96 -16.16 6.01 -2.31
CA TYR A 96 -15.85 6.39 -3.69
C TYR A 96 -15.22 7.78 -3.83
N ASP A 97 -15.62 8.75 -3.03
CA ASP A 97 -15.07 10.11 -3.15
C ASP A 97 -13.58 10.13 -2.78
N ARG A 98 -13.20 9.47 -1.68
CA ARG A 98 -11.79 9.33 -1.28
C ARG A 98 -10.99 8.49 -2.27
N ALA A 99 -11.61 7.45 -2.85
CA ALA A 99 -10.95 6.65 -3.89
C ALA A 99 -10.66 7.49 -5.14
N LYS A 100 -11.56 8.40 -5.51
CA LYS A 100 -11.38 9.30 -6.64
C LYS A 100 -10.23 10.28 -6.40
N ASP A 101 -10.12 10.83 -5.19
CA ASP A 101 -9.01 11.70 -4.81
C ASP A 101 -7.66 10.99 -4.99
N ASP A 102 -7.55 9.73 -4.55
CA ASP A 102 -6.34 8.91 -4.73
C ASP A 102 -6.03 8.64 -6.21
N ILE A 103 -7.04 8.41 -7.05
CA ILE A 103 -6.86 8.19 -8.49
C ILE A 103 -6.39 9.46 -9.19
N SER A 104 -6.97 10.62 -8.85
CA SER A 104 -6.58 11.91 -9.39
C SER A 104 -5.16 12.30 -8.98
N GLU A 105 -4.78 12.02 -7.73
CA GLU A 105 -3.42 12.23 -7.28
C GLU A 105 -2.44 11.28 -7.99
N LEU A 106 -2.81 10.01 -8.18
CA LEU A 106 -1.99 9.04 -8.92
C LEU A 106 -1.68 9.52 -10.36
N GLU A 107 -2.69 10.04 -11.05
CA GLU A 107 -2.55 10.61 -12.40
C GLU A 107 -1.62 11.84 -12.40
N ARG A 108 -1.67 12.66 -11.34
CA ARG A 108 -0.84 13.86 -11.20
C ARG A 108 0.64 13.51 -10.95
N VAL A 109 0.92 12.52 -10.11
CA VAL A 109 2.29 12.22 -9.66
C VAL A 109 3.10 11.39 -10.65
N SER A 110 2.45 10.56 -11.49
CA SER A 110 3.15 9.65 -12.38
C SER A 110 2.42 9.48 -13.71
N LYS A 111 3.00 10.05 -14.78
CA LYS A 111 2.55 9.81 -16.16
C LYS A 111 2.74 8.36 -16.60
N GLU A 112 3.69 7.66 -16.01
CA GLU A 112 3.94 6.23 -16.27
C GLU A 112 2.82 5.37 -15.70
N ASP A 113 2.25 5.78 -14.56
CA ASP A 113 1.12 5.12 -13.91
C ASP A 113 -0.25 5.65 -14.41
N GLU A 114 -0.29 6.53 -15.41
CA GLU A 114 -1.52 7.07 -16.00
C GLU A 114 -2.46 5.94 -16.48
N ALA A 115 -1.89 4.87 -17.04
CA ALA A 115 -2.66 3.69 -17.45
C ALA A 115 -3.32 2.97 -16.24
N LEU A 116 -2.65 2.95 -15.09
CA LEU A 116 -3.19 2.38 -13.85
C LEU A 116 -4.31 3.26 -13.29
N ALA A 117 -4.13 4.58 -13.30
CA ALA A 117 -5.15 5.53 -12.87
C ALA A 117 -6.42 5.43 -13.75
N LYS A 118 -6.27 5.39 -15.08
CA LYS A 118 -7.39 5.20 -16.01
C LYS A 118 -8.14 3.90 -15.76
N ARG A 119 -7.42 2.79 -15.50
CA ARG A 119 -8.04 1.52 -15.15
C ARG A 119 -8.85 1.62 -13.86
N LEU A 120 -8.29 2.23 -12.81
CA LEU A 120 -9.02 2.43 -11.56
C LEU A 120 -10.25 3.32 -11.76
N MET A 121 -10.17 4.34 -12.60
CA MET A 121 -11.32 5.21 -12.88
C MET A 121 -12.46 4.44 -13.56
N VAL A 122 -12.16 3.51 -14.47
CA VAL A 122 -13.17 2.62 -15.06
C VAL A 122 -13.81 1.72 -14.00
N ASP A 123 -13.01 1.14 -13.11
CA ASP A 123 -13.51 0.29 -12.03
C ASP A 123 -14.34 1.13 -11.02
N TRP A 124 -13.95 2.38 -10.79
CA TRP A 124 -14.66 3.35 -9.93
C TRP A 124 -16.06 3.65 -10.45
N HIS A 125 -16.20 3.92 -11.75
CA HIS A 125 -17.52 4.15 -12.38
C HIS A 125 -18.43 2.93 -12.21
N LYS A 126 -17.91 1.72 -12.48
CA LYS A 126 -18.68 0.48 -12.30
C LYS A 126 -19.13 0.25 -10.86
N GLY A 127 -18.29 0.58 -9.88
CA GLY A 127 -18.62 0.42 -8.47
C GLY A 127 -19.65 1.43 -7.98
N LYS A 128 -19.55 2.69 -8.43
CA LYS A 128 -20.45 3.76 -8.02
C LYS A 128 -21.88 3.60 -8.56
N ASP A 129 -22.01 3.00 -9.74
CA ASP A 129 -23.28 2.83 -10.43
C ASP A 129 -23.96 1.46 -10.16
N ALA A 130 -23.35 0.60 -9.32
CA ALA A 130 -23.85 -0.74 -8.96
C ALA A 130 -24.62 -0.76 -7.64
#